data_AF-A0A5K0UXF4-F1
#
_entry.id   AF-A0A5K0UXF4-F1
#
_cell.length_a   1.000
_cell.length_b   1.000
_cell.length_c   1.000
_cell.angle_alpha   90.00
_cell.angle_beta   90.00
_cell.angle_gamma   90.00
#
_symmetry.space_group_name_H-M   'P 1'
#
loop_
_entity.id
_entity.type
_entity.pdbx_description
1 polymer ?
#
loop_
_entity_poly.entity_id
_entity_poly.type
_entity_poly.pdbx_seq_one_letter_code
_entity_poly.pdbx_strand_id
1 'polypeptide(L)' 'GLEKYLMAKLFNRVFASVPEDSKRDMEIMEKIQLLQSFIKPEHLDIPKYFQNEASWL' A
#
# COMPACT_ATOMS: atom_id res chain seq x y z
N GLY A 1 -10.25 5.68 20.55
CA GLY A 1 -11.69 5.91 20.72
C GLY A 1 -12.47 4.61 20.52
N LEU A 2 -13.80 4.70 20.49
CA LEU A 2 -14.72 3.56 20.35
C LEU A 2 -14.46 2.72 19.09
N GLU A 3 -14.22 3.36 17.94
CA GLU A 3 -13.89 2.68 16.68
C GLU A 3 -12.69 1.73 16.82
N LYS A 4 -11.56 2.23 17.35
CA LYS A 4 -10.36 1.42 17.60
C LYS A 4 -10.67 0.18 18.46
N TYR A 5 -11.49 0.35 19.50
CA TYR A 5 -11.86 -0.76 20.39
C TYR A 5 -12.70 -1.82 19.67
N LEU A 6 -13.69 -1.38 18.89
CA LEU A 6 -14.56 -2.28 18.13
C LEU A 6 -13.79 -2.98 16.99
N MET A 7 -13.07 -2.23 16.18
CA MET A 7 -12.35 -2.75 15.01
C MET A 7 -11.22 -3.70 15.42
N ALA A 8 -10.51 -3.43 16.52
CA ALA A 8 -9.49 -4.35 17.03
C ALA A 8 -10.09 -5.70 17.45
N LYS A 9 -11.31 -5.71 18.01
CA LYS A 9 -11.99 -6.96 18.41
C LYS A 9 -12.55 -7.73 17.23
N LEU A 10 -13.03 -7.02 16.21
CA LEU A 10 -13.64 -7.63 15.02
C LEU A 10 -12.63 -7.97 13.92
N PHE A 11 -11.37 -7.48 14.03
CA PHE A 11 -10.34 -7.55 13.00
C PHE A 11 -10.25 -8.90 12.28
N ASN A 12 -10.07 -10.00 13.02
CA ASN A 12 -9.91 -11.34 12.45
C ASN A 12 -11.12 -11.83 11.63
N ARG A 13 -12.30 -11.20 11.79
CA ARG A 13 -13.53 -11.56 11.07
C ARG A 13 -13.83 -10.64 9.89
N VAL A 14 -13.31 -9.41 9.90
CA VAL A 14 -13.71 -8.38 8.95
C VAL A 14 -12.57 -7.94 8.02
N PHE A 15 -11.31 -8.15 8.42
CA PHE A 15 -10.16 -7.81 7.60
C PHE A 15 -9.79 -8.97 6.68
N ALA A 16 -9.74 -8.71 5.36
CA ALA A 16 -9.45 -9.71 4.32
C ALA A 16 -10.25 -11.02 4.50
N SER A 17 -11.53 -10.88 4.87
CA SER A 17 -12.39 -12.01 5.24
C SER A 17 -12.91 -12.80 4.04
N VAL A 18 -12.79 -12.23 2.84
CA VAL A 18 -13.22 -12.82 1.57
C VAL A 18 -11.96 -13.20 0.77
N PRO A 19 -11.85 -14.43 0.24
CA PRO A 19 -10.63 -14.91 -0.44
C PRO A 19 -10.14 -14.01 -1.58
N GLU A 20 -11.06 -13.35 -2.27
CA GLU A 20 -10.81 -12.38 -3.33
C GLU A 20 -10.01 -11.15 -2.84
N ASP A 21 -10.16 -10.75 -1.58
CA ASP A 21 -9.38 -9.66 -0.99
C ASP A 21 -7.91 -10.09 -0.83
N SER A 22 -7.66 -11.26 -0.23
CA SER A 22 -6.29 -11.78 -0.06
C SER A 22 -5.60 -12.02 -1.41
N LYS A 23 -6.35 -12.47 -2.43
CA LYS A 23 -5.81 -12.63 -3.78
C LYS A 23 -5.38 -11.29 -4.37
N ARG A 24 -6.23 -10.27 -4.28
CA ARG A 24 -5.90 -8.92 -4.78
C ARG A 24 -4.72 -8.31 -4.03
N ASP A 25 -4.63 -8.53 -2.72
CA ASP A 25 -3.49 -8.06 -1.92
C ASP A 25 -2.17 -8.66 -2.41
N MET A 26 -2.14 -9.96 -2.70
CA MET A 26 -0.96 -10.63 -3.26
C MET A 26 -0.60 -10.10 -4.66
N GLU A 27 -1.58 -9.97 -5.56
CA GLU A 27 -1.36 -9.45 -6.92
C GLU A 27 -0.80 -8.01 -6.90
N ILE A 28 -1.32 -7.17 -6.01
CA ILE A 28 -0.84 -5.79 -5.83
C ILE A 28 0.57 -5.79 -5.24
N MET A 29 0.83 -6.61 -4.22
CA MET A 29 2.15 -6.73 -3.61
C MET A 29 3.21 -7.14 -4.64
N GLU A 30 2.95 -8.18 -5.44
CA GLU A 30 3.87 -8.64 -6.47
C GLU A 30 4.15 -7.54 -7.50
N LYS A 31 3.09 -6.86 -7.96
CA LYS A 31 3.22 -5.76 -8.92
C LYS A 31 4.06 -4.61 -8.36
N ILE A 32 3.82 -4.20 -7.11
CA ILE A 32 4.60 -3.14 -6.46
C ILE A 32 6.05 -3.57 -6.30
N GLN A 33 6.30 -4.81 -5.87
CA GLN A 33 7.66 -5.35 -5.69
C GLN A 33 8.49 -5.31 -6.98
N LEU A 34 7.86 -5.57 -8.13
CA LEU A 34 8.53 -5.47 -9.42
C LEU A 34 8.77 -4.01 -9.81
N LEU A 35 7.74 -3.17 -9.74
CA LEU A 35 7.80 -1.77 -10.18
C LEU A 35 8.76 -0.91 -9.33
N GLN A 36 8.80 -1.12 -8.01
CA GLN A 36 9.62 -0.32 -7.10
C GLN A 36 11.12 -0.40 -7.42
N SER A 37 11.57 -1.46 -8.09
CA SER A 37 12.99 -1.67 -8.41
C SER A 37 13.53 -0.71 -9.49
N PHE A 38 12.64 -0.15 -10.33
CA PHE A 38 13.05 0.65 -11.48
C PHE A 38 12.23 1.94 -11.68
N ILE A 39 11.13 2.12 -10.95
CA ILE A 39 10.33 3.35 -11.08
C ILE A 39 11.14 4.56 -10.62
N LYS A 40 11.01 5.67 -11.34
CA LYS A 40 11.63 6.95 -11.02
C LYS A 40 10.56 8.02 -10.90
N PRO A 41 10.79 9.12 -10.15
CA PRO A 41 9.80 10.19 -10.00
C PRO A 41 9.33 10.76 -11.35
N GLU A 42 10.19 10.76 -12.37
CA GLU A 42 9.85 11.23 -13.72
C GLU A 42 8.81 10.36 -14.41
N HIS A 43 8.69 9.07 -14.07
CA HIS A 43 7.66 8.19 -14.63
C HIS A 43 6.24 8.51 -14.09
N LEU A 44 6.15 9.32 -13.04
CA LEU A 44 4.91 9.72 -12.37
C LEU A 44 4.66 11.24 -12.48
N ASP A 45 5.35 11.90 -13.42
CA ASP A 45 5.26 13.35 -13.63
C ASP A 45 5.63 14.19 -12.40
N ILE A 46 6.46 13.65 -11.49
CA ILE A 46 6.90 14.38 -10.28
C ILE A 46 8.00 15.38 -10.67
N PRO A 47 7.73 16.70 -10.57
CA PRO A 47 8.71 17.72 -10.92
C PRO A 47 9.93 17.71 -10.00
N LYS A 48 11.11 18.02 -10.55
CA LYS A 48 12.39 18.03 -9.79
C LYS A 48 12.38 18.89 -8.53
N TYR A 49 11.64 20.00 -8.52
CA TYR A 49 11.56 20.89 -7.35
C TYR A 49 10.74 20.30 -6.19
N PHE A 50 9.95 19.26 -6.44
CA PHE A 50 9.24 18.48 -5.41
C PHE A 50 9.94 17.17 -5.06
N GLN A 51 11.05 16.83 -5.73
CA GLN A 51 11.79 15.61 -5.43
C GLN A 51 12.51 15.75 -4.09
N ASN A 52 12.43 14.70 -3.27
CA ASN A 52 13.12 14.59 -1.98
C ASN A 52 14.30 13.62 -2.14
N GLU A 53 15.49 14.00 -1.69
CA GLU A 53 16.69 13.15 -1.72
C GLU A 53 16.52 11.86 -0.92
N ALA A 54 15.74 11.87 0.17
CA ALA A 54 15.40 10.70 0.97
C ALA A 54 14.23 9.89 0.40
N SER A 55 13.69 10.23 -0.78
CA SER A 55 12.53 9.54 -1.38
C SER A 55 11.31 9.45 -0.44
N TRP A 56 11.09 10.48 0.38
CA TRP A 56 10.00 10.58 1.37
C TRP A 56 10.02 9.50 2.47
N LEU A 57 11.19 8.93 2.75
CA LEU A 57 11.46 8.10 3.93
C LEU A 57 11.84 8.93 5.15
#